data_AF-A0A820QVA3-F1
#
_entry.id   AF-A0A820QVA3-F1
#
_cell.length_a   1.000
_cell.length_b   1.000
_cell.length_c   1.000
_cell.angle_alpha   90.00
_cell.angle_beta   90.00
_cell.angle_gamma   90.00
#
_symmetry.space_group_name_H-M   'P 1'
#
loop_
_entity.id
_entity.type
_entity.pdbx_description
1 polymer ?
#
loop_
_entity_poly.entity_id
_entity_poly.type
_entity_poly.pdbx_seq_one_letter_code
_entity_poly.pdbx_strand_id
1 'polypeptide(L)'
;ICRQVSKRAARLAGAGLAVLVNRIGKSDVTVGVDGSLYRYHPRFKRNMERCMETLVNKDVKFALETIPDASGIGAAVTAAAECRLSKLK
;
A
#
# COMPACT_ATOMS: atom_id res chain seq x y z
N ILE A 1 12.61 1.75 -23.90
CA ILE A 1 13.18 1.13 -22.67
C ILE A 1 12.42 1.56 -21.41
N CYS A 2 12.31 2.86 -21.08
CA CYS A 2 11.71 3.35 -19.82
C CYS A 2 10.30 2.81 -19.52
N ARG A 3 9.43 2.71 -20.55
CA ARG A 3 8.09 2.11 -20.40
C ARG A 3 8.13 0.67 -19.89
N GLN A 4 9.08 -0.13 -20.35
CA GLN A 4 9.20 -1.53 -19.92
C GLN A 4 9.77 -1.61 -18.51
N VAL A 5 10.75 -0.76 -18.19
CA VAL A 5 11.32 -0.68 -16.83
C VAL A 5 10.26 -0.31 -15.80
N SER A 6 9.51 0.77 -16.03
CA SER A 6 8.47 1.20 -15.08
C SER A 6 7.30 0.22 -15.00
N LYS A 7 6.93 -0.42 -16.11
CA LYS A 7 5.91 -1.48 -16.12
C LYS A 7 6.35 -2.72 -15.34
N ARG A 8 7.61 -3.14 -15.48
CA ARG A 8 8.18 -4.25 -14.70
C ARG A 8 8.22 -3.92 -13.21
N ALA A 9 8.70 -2.73 -12.86
CA ALA A 9 8.76 -2.28 -11.47
C ALA A 9 7.36 -2.25 -10.81
N ALA A 10 6.35 -1.69 -11.50
CA ALA A 10 4.98 -1.66 -10.99
C ALA A 10 4.39 -3.06 -10.76
N ARG A 11 4.66 -4.00 -11.67
CA ARG A 11 4.20 -5.40 -11.55
C ARG A 11 4.89 -6.15 -10.42
N LEU A 12 6.20 -5.96 -10.23
CA LEU A 12 6.93 -6.59 -9.14
C LEU A 12 6.40 -6.11 -7.78
N ALA A 13 6.20 -4.79 -7.63
CA ALA A 13 5.62 -4.22 -6.42
C ALA A 13 4.18 -4.70 -6.20
N GLY A 14 3.35 -4.70 -7.24
CA GLY A 14 1.97 -5.19 -7.18
C GLY A 14 1.88 -6.69 -6.83
N ALA A 15 2.77 -7.53 -7.36
CA ALA A 15 2.82 -8.95 -7.01
C ALA A 15 3.18 -9.17 -5.54
N GLY A 16 4.13 -8.41 -4.99
CA GLY A 16 4.45 -8.44 -3.57
C GLY A 16 3.26 -8.04 -2.69
N LEU A 17 2.54 -6.97 -3.06
CA LEU A 17 1.34 -6.54 -2.36
C LEU A 17 0.21 -7.58 -2.43
N ALA A 18 -0.02 -8.19 -3.60
CA ALA A 18 -1.06 -9.21 -3.76
C ALA A 18 -0.84 -10.41 -2.82
N VAL A 19 0.41 -10.85 -2.67
CA VAL A 19 0.75 -11.91 -1.71
C VAL A 19 0.42 -11.51 -0.28
N LEU A 20 0.72 -10.27 0.11
CA LEU A 20 0.40 -9.77 1.45
C LEU A 20 -1.11 -9.68 1.68
N VAL A 21 -1.86 -9.12 0.73
CA VAL A 21 -3.32 -9.01 0.78
C VAL A 21 -3.96 -10.39 0.95
N ASN A 22 -3.55 -11.38 0.15
CA ASN A 22 -4.06 -12.75 0.27
C ASN A 22 -3.68 -13.40 1.61
N ARG A 23 -2.50 -13.07 2.16
CA ARG A 23 -2.01 -13.64 3.42
C ARG A 23 -2.69 -13.06 4.66
N ILE A 24 -3.15 -11.81 4.61
CA ILE A 24 -3.80 -11.14 5.75
C ILE A 24 -5.10 -11.85 6.18
N GLY A 25 -5.77 -12.56 5.27
CA GLY A 25 -6.98 -13.33 5.59
C GLY A 25 -8.20 -12.47 5.92
N LYS A 26 -8.26 -11.23 5.41
CA LYS A 26 -9.40 -10.33 5.53
C LYS A 26 -10.09 -10.17 4.18
N SER A 27 -11.41 -10.04 4.19
CA SER A 27 -12.23 -9.83 2.99
C SER A 27 -12.17 -8.39 2.45
N ASP A 28 -11.70 -7.43 3.25
CA ASP A 28 -11.53 -6.02 2.87
C ASP A 28 -10.20 -5.49 3.39
N VAL A 29 -9.34 -5.04 2.48
CA VAL A 29 -7.96 -4.62 2.77
C VAL A 29 -7.61 -3.31 2.08
N THR A 30 -7.44 -2.25 2.87
CA THR A 30 -6.85 -0.99 2.39
C THR A 30 -5.34 -1.01 2.58
N VAL A 31 -4.59 -0.79 1.50
CA VAL A 31 -3.14 -0.66 1.51
C VAL A 31 -2.79 0.82 1.43
N GLY A 32 -2.13 1.33 2.47
CA GLY A 32 -1.52 2.67 2.43
C GLY A 32 -0.29 2.67 1.52
N VAL A 33 -0.29 3.48 0.47
CA VAL A 33 0.81 3.60 -0.48
C VAL A 33 1.34 5.03 -0.48
N ASP A 34 2.66 5.17 -0.46
CA ASP A 34 3.33 6.44 -0.62
C ASP A 34 4.58 6.32 -1.52
N GLY A 35 5.07 7.44 -2.03
CA GLY A 35 6.28 7.55 -2.84
C GLY A 35 6.05 8.34 -4.13
N SER A 36 7.08 9.08 -4.55
CA SER A 36 7.06 9.89 -5.78
C SER A 36 6.75 9.08 -7.04
N LEU A 37 7.19 7.82 -7.10
CA LEU A 37 6.92 6.94 -8.23
C LEU A 37 5.44 6.57 -8.33
N TYR A 38 4.76 6.32 -7.20
CA TYR A 38 3.33 6.04 -7.20
C TYR A 38 2.52 7.31 -7.49
N ARG A 39 2.91 8.45 -6.92
CA ARG A 39 2.20 9.74 -7.05
C ARG A 39 2.34 10.39 -8.43
N TYR A 40 3.54 10.42 -9.00
CA TYR A 40 3.85 11.29 -10.15
C TYR A 40 4.07 10.54 -11.46
N HIS A 41 4.37 9.24 -11.44
CA HIS A 41 4.61 8.52 -12.68
C HIS A 41 3.28 8.14 -13.37
N PRO A 42 3.06 8.52 -14.64
CA PRO A 42 1.73 8.58 -15.29
C PRO A 42 1.03 7.22 -15.45
N ARG A 43 1.75 6.11 -15.27
CA ARG A 43 1.22 4.75 -15.45
C ARG A 43 1.56 3.80 -14.31
N PHE A 44 2.24 4.25 -13.25
CA PHE A 44 2.76 3.32 -12.25
C PHE A 44 1.65 2.72 -11.41
N LYS A 45 0.81 3.58 -10.80
CA LYS A 45 -0.41 3.20 -10.07
C LYS A 45 -1.26 2.19 -10.85
N ARG A 46 -1.70 2.56 -12.05
CA ARG A 46 -2.54 1.69 -12.90
C ARG A 46 -1.91 0.33 -13.22
N ASN A 47 -0.59 0.29 -13.49
CA ASN A 47 0.08 -0.98 -13.80
C ASN A 47 0.23 -1.88 -12.56
N MET A 48 0.38 -1.28 -11.38
CA MET A 48 0.43 -1.97 -10.10
C MET A 48 -0.95 -2.54 -9.74
N GLU A 49 -1.99 -1.72 -9.78
CA GLU A 49 -3.39 -2.13 -9.52
C GLU A 49 -3.82 -3.27 -10.44
N ARG A 50 -3.58 -3.15 -11.75
CA ARG A 50 -3.88 -4.22 -12.71
C ARG A 50 -3.13 -5.52 -12.41
N CYS A 51 -1.91 -5.43 -11.88
CA CYS A 51 -1.17 -6.63 -11.47
C CYS A 51 -1.83 -7.28 -10.24
N MET A 52 -2.25 -6.46 -9.26
CA MET A 52 -2.94 -6.94 -8.07
C MET A 52 -4.30 -7.55 -8.39
N GLU A 53 -5.11 -6.92 -9.26
CA GLU A 53 -6.39 -7.46 -9.74
C GLU A 53 -6.27 -8.87 -10.32
N THR A 54 -5.11 -9.21 -10.92
CA THR A 54 -4.87 -10.56 -11.48
C THR A 54 -4.37 -11.58 -10.47
N LEU A 55 -3.91 -11.16 -9.29
CA LEU A 55 -3.22 -12.03 -8.32
C LEU A 55 -3.92 -12.11 -6.96
N VAL A 56 -4.73 -11.12 -6.61
CA VAL A 56 -5.53 -11.12 -5.37
C VAL A 56 -6.70 -12.10 -5.52
N ASN A 57 -7.02 -12.82 -4.44
CA ASN A 57 -8.14 -13.74 -4.40
C ASN A 57 -9.46 -12.99 -4.64
N LYS A 58 -10.38 -13.59 -5.41
CA LYS A 58 -11.60 -12.91 -5.88
C LYS A 58 -12.58 -12.50 -4.76
N ASP A 59 -12.48 -13.16 -3.61
CA ASP A 59 -13.24 -12.92 -2.40
C ASP A 59 -12.67 -11.77 -1.53
N VAL A 60 -11.49 -11.26 -1.87
CA VAL A 60 -10.83 -10.16 -1.15
C VAL A 60 -10.97 -8.86 -1.94
N LYS A 61 -11.63 -7.89 -1.34
CA LYS A 61 -11.66 -6.50 -1.82
C LYS A 61 -10.39 -5.79 -1.34
N PHE A 62 -9.77 -5.02 -2.22
CA PHE A 62 -8.63 -4.19 -1.85
C PHE A 62 -8.73 -2.79 -2.43
N ALA A 63 -8.13 -1.84 -1.73
CA ALA A 63 -7.99 -0.45 -2.18
C ALA A 63 -6.55 0.03 -1.93
N LEU A 64 -6.02 0.88 -2.82
CA LEU A 64 -4.72 1.53 -2.65
C LEU A 64 -4.93 3.02 -2.37
N GLU A 65 -4.63 3.44 -1.14
CA GLU A 65 -4.89 4.80 -0.67
C GLU A 65 -3.61 5.56 -0.36
N THR A 66 -3.58 6.84 -0.72
CA THR A 66 -2.47 7.75 -0.41
C THR A 66 -2.89 8.72 0.68
N ILE A 67 -2.11 8.80 1.75
CA ILE A 67 -2.36 9.71 2.86
C ILE A 67 -1.27 10.79 2.87
N PRO A 68 -1.63 12.08 2.78
CA PRO A 68 -0.68 13.17 2.98
C PRO A 68 0.00 13.04 4.35
N ASP A 69 1.33 13.07 4.36
CA ASP A 69 2.14 12.96 5.57
C ASP A 69 1.81 11.75 6.49
N ALA A 70 1.60 10.58 5.88
CA ALA A 70 1.32 9.35 6.63
C ALA A 70 2.41 9.04 7.69
N SER A 71 3.68 9.36 7.41
CA SER A 71 4.78 9.11 8.34
C SER A 71 4.73 10.03 9.55
N GLY A 72 4.51 11.34 9.36
CA GLY A 72 4.43 12.30 10.47
C GLY A 72 3.23 12.01 11.38
N ILE A 73 2.06 11.80 10.76
CA ILE A 73 0.83 11.47 11.48
C ILE A 73 0.97 10.14 12.23
N GLY A 74 1.49 9.10 11.57
CA GLY A 74 1.68 7.78 12.19
C GLY A 74 2.63 7.81 13.39
N ALA A 75 3.72 8.56 13.29
CA ALA A 75 4.67 8.75 14.39
C ALA A 75 4.01 9.48 15.58
N ALA A 76 3.28 10.57 15.31
CA ALA A 76 2.59 11.33 16.34
C ALA A 76 1.51 10.50 17.06
N VAL A 77 0.69 9.74 16.32
CA VAL A 77 -0.34 8.87 16.90
C VAL A 77 0.28 7.77 17.76
N THR A 78 1.38 7.17 17.31
CA THR A 78 2.09 6.14 18.08
C THR A 78 2.68 6.72 19.37
N ALA A 79 3.31 7.89 19.31
CA ALA A 79 3.84 8.58 20.48
C ALA A 79 2.73 8.97 21.48
N ALA A 80 1.60 9.45 20.99
CA ALA A 80 0.44 9.78 21.82
C ALA A 80 -0.16 8.52 22.50
N ALA A 81 -0.21 7.39 21.80
CA ALA A 81 -0.66 6.12 22.36
C ALA A 81 0.26 5.65 23.51
N GLU A 82 1.57 5.69 23.31
CA GLU A 82 2.54 5.30 24.35
C GLU A 82 2.48 6.25 25.56
N CYS A 83 2.40 7.57 25.32
CA CYS A 83 2.26 8.56 26.39
C CYS A 83 0.97 8.36 27.22
N ARG A 84 -0.09 7.83 26.61
CA ARG A 84 -1.31 7.46 27.34
C ARG A 84 -1.12 6.18 28.15
N LEU A 85 -0.51 5.15 27.56
CA LEU A 85 -0.27 3.87 28.22
C LEU A 85 0.68 3.99 29.42
N SER A 86 1.71 4.85 29.32
CA SER A 86 2.64 5.09 30.42
C SER A 86 2.02 5.82 31.62
N LYS A 87 0.94 6.57 31.42
CA LYS A 87 0.16 7.22 32.50
C LYS A 87 -0.86 6.31 33.18
N LEU A 88 -1.17 5.16 32.57
CA LEU A 88 -2.11 4.16 33.10
C LEU A 88 -1.39 3.07 33.92
N LYS A 89 -0.06 3.01 33.84
CA LYS A 89 0.80 2.17 34.68
C LYS A 89 1.21 2.94 35.92
#